data_AF-A0A6G0QHE2-F1
#
_entry.id   AF-A0A6G0QHE2-F1
#
_cell.length_a   1.000
_cell.length_b   1.000
_cell.length_c   1.000
_cell.angle_alpha   90.00
_cell.angle_beta   90.00
_cell.angle_gamma   90.00
#
_symmetry.space_group_name_H-M   'P 1'
#
loop_
_entity.id
_entity.type
_entity.pdbx_description
1 polymer ?
#
loop_
_entity_poly.entity_id
_entity_poly.type
_entity_poly.pdbx_seq_one_letter_code
_entity_poly.pdbx_strand_id
1 'polypeptide(L)'
;MLRLSARRGWRPAWPLQEAPVSVFSEEIQRFALAPRRFSSTPSEGQTPSNGVVRNGPKAEVRASAWEKKILAALRTYKQLNGDLLVLRRFAVPSGDARWPSVTWGFNLGKAVIDLRTKSKDKRLSTEMEEELEKLDFVFDFYQFKWDRIILSALREFYRVHGHTDVHESFIVPIGNEAWPKLTWGYRLGHTVVTIRHQEAYSTQVAMSKEELDRMGFCYDMSIPERDWTEKILPSFQVYRQEFGDCIIPFLFIVPSLPPWPEKAWGMKLGTAVSKIRAGFTYGDQVARDREVLNSVGFTWNRHAAVWN
;
A
#
# COMPACT_ATOMS: atom_id res chain seq x y z
N MET A 1 -17.79 -19.90 -60.73
CA MET A 1 -16.47 -20.24 -60.16
C MET A 1 -16.52 -19.99 -58.66
N LEU A 2 -16.60 -21.06 -57.87
CA LEU A 2 -16.56 -21.04 -56.41
C LEU A 2 -15.09 -20.89 -55.96
N ARG A 3 -14.78 -19.92 -55.09
CA ARG A 3 -13.54 -19.90 -54.30
C ARG A 3 -13.91 -19.93 -52.83
N LEU A 4 -13.94 -21.14 -52.29
CA LEU A 4 -13.90 -21.44 -50.86
C LEU A 4 -12.50 -21.08 -50.34
N SER A 5 -12.38 -20.05 -49.50
CA SER A 5 -11.16 -19.82 -48.71
C SER A 5 -11.30 -20.53 -47.36
N ALA A 6 -10.44 -21.53 -47.19
CA ALA A 6 -10.41 -22.41 -46.04
C ALA A 6 -10.12 -21.66 -44.73
N ARG A 7 -10.95 -21.91 -43.71
CA ARG A 7 -10.66 -21.59 -42.31
C ARG A 7 -9.42 -22.38 -41.90
N ARG A 8 -8.29 -21.70 -41.61
CA ARG A 8 -7.13 -22.35 -41.00
C ARG A 8 -7.50 -22.77 -39.58
N GLY A 9 -7.65 -24.07 -39.38
CA GLY A 9 -7.81 -24.67 -38.07
C GLY A 9 -6.49 -24.60 -37.32
N TRP A 10 -6.45 -23.80 -36.25
CA TRP A 10 -5.40 -23.88 -35.25
C TRP A 10 -5.80 -24.97 -34.25
N ARG A 11 -5.18 -26.14 -34.36
CA ARG A 11 -5.14 -27.12 -33.26
C ARG A 11 -3.91 -26.80 -32.40
N PRO A 12 -4.03 -26.53 -31.09
CA PRO A 12 -2.87 -26.49 -30.22
C PRO A 12 -2.46 -27.93 -29.89
N ALA A 13 -1.33 -28.37 -30.44
CA ALA A 13 -0.56 -29.46 -29.85
C ALA A 13 0.15 -28.89 -28.62
N TRP A 14 -0.03 -29.53 -27.47
CA TRP A 14 0.52 -29.11 -26.18
C TRP A 14 1.85 -29.82 -25.93
N PRO A 15 2.98 -29.11 -25.79
CA PRO A 15 4.12 -29.64 -25.06
C PRO A 15 3.92 -29.32 -23.57
N LEU A 16 3.89 -30.36 -22.74
CA LEU A 16 4.13 -30.22 -21.30
C LEU A 16 5.58 -29.75 -21.13
N GLN A 17 5.78 -28.47 -20.82
CA GLN A 17 7.09 -27.96 -20.42
C GLN A 17 6.91 -27.02 -19.22
N GLU A 18 7.75 -27.27 -18.23
CA GLU A 18 7.72 -26.82 -16.85
C GLU A 18 7.77 -25.30 -16.67
N ALA A 19 7.20 -24.85 -15.54
CA ALA A 19 7.26 -23.47 -15.10
C ALA A 19 8.72 -23.00 -14.94
N PRO A 20 9.09 -21.78 -15.37
CA PRO A 20 10.41 -21.26 -15.09
C PRO A 20 10.53 -20.97 -13.60
N VAL A 21 11.53 -21.60 -13.00
CA VAL A 21 12.00 -21.33 -11.64
C VAL A 21 12.33 -19.84 -11.55
N SER A 22 11.68 -19.18 -10.59
CA SER A 22 11.83 -17.76 -10.25
C SER A 22 13.29 -17.38 -10.00
N VAL A 23 13.93 -16.78 -11.01
CA VAL A 23 15.21 -16.07 -10.87
C VAL A 23 14.93 -14.59 -10.65
N PHE A 24 14.47 -14.24 -9.45
CA PHE A 24 14.49 -12.88 -8.92
C PHE A 24 14.87 -12.97 -7.43
N SER A 25 16.06 -13.50 -7.15
CA SER A 25 16.49 -13.83 -5.79
C SER A 25 17.62 -12.96 -5.22
N GLU A 26 18.18 -11.99 -5.95
CA GLU A 26 19.35 -11.26 -5.42
C GLU A 26 19.23 -9.73 -5.35
N GLU A 27 18.34 -9.08 -6.10
CA GLU A 27 18.27 -7.60 -6.11
C GLU A 27 17.37 -6.99 -5.02
N ILE A 28 16.48 -7.77 -4.40
CA ILE A 28 15.50 -7.24 -3.41
C ILE A 28 16.05 -7.24 -1.97
N GLN A 29 17.17 -7.93 -1.70
CA GLN A 29 17.71 -8.07 -0.34
C GLN A 29 18.60 -6.91 0.15
N ARG A 30 18.80 -5.83 -0.63
CA ARG A 30 19.76 -4.76 -0.27
C ARG A 30 19.22 -3.48 0.36
N PHE A 31 17.94 -3.37 0.69
CA PHE A 31 17.40 -2.10 1.20
C PHE A 31 16.73 -2.22 2.57
N ALA A 32 17.55 -2.48 3.59
CA ALA A 32 17.22 -2.09 4.95
C ALA A 32 17.30 -0.55 5.05
N LEU A 33 16.15 0.13 4.95
CA LEU A 33 16.08 1.57 5.22
C LEU A 33 16.35 1.82 6.71
N ALA A 34 17.42 2.56 7.00
CA ALA A 34 17.65 3.13 8.31
C ALA A 34 16.48 4.06 8.70
N PRO A 35 16.09 4.13 9.98
CA PRO A 35 15.12 5.12 10.44
C PRO A 35 15.64 6.52 10.12
N ARG A 36 14.92 7.25 9.26
CA ARG A 36 15.35 8.59 8.81
C ARG A 36 15.13 9.59 9.96
N ARG A 37 16.25 10.14 10.43
CA ARG A 37 16.31 11.24 11.41
C ARG A 37 15.64 12.49 10.85
N PHE A 38 14.87 13.17 11.70
CA PHE A 38 14.49 14.56 11.48
C PHE A 38 15.69 15.46 11.82
N SER A 39 16.30 16.07 10.81
CA SER A 39 17.15 17.26 10.99
C SER A 39 16.59 18.38 10.13
N SER A 40 15.91 19.33 10.77
CA SER A 40 15.49 20.58 10.15
C SER A 40 16.68 21.55 10.14
N THR A 41 17.27 21.80 8.98
CA THR A 41 18.19 22.93 8.75
C THR A 41 17.51 23.98 7.88
N PRO A 42 17.31 25.23 8.33
CA PRO A 42 16.98 26.34 7.45
C PRO A 42 18.26 26.87 6.77
N SER A 43 18.13 27.17 5.48
CA SER A 43 19.16 27.75 4.61
C SER A 43 19.65 29.11 5.08
N GLU A 44 20.97 29.30 5.10
CA GLU A 44 21.63 30.60 5.28
C GLU A 44 21.43 31.50 4.04
N GLY A 45 21.07 32.76 4.28
CA GLY A 45 21.19 33.88 3.36
C GLY A 45 21.79 35.06 4.14
N GLN A 46 22.83 35.68 3.60
CA GLN A 46 23.78 36.55 4.30
C GLN A 46 23.22 37.95 4.68
N THR A 47 23.73 38.40 5.85
CA THR A 47 23.71 39.66 6.63
C THR A 47 24.00 41.00 5.89
N PRO A 48 24.00 42.22 6.51
CA PRO A 48 24.08 42.53 7.96
C PRO A 48 23.19 43.69 8.49
N SER A 49 22.85 43.68 9.78
CA SER A 49 22.79 44.93 10.56
C SER A 49 22.93 44.67 12.06
N ASN A 50 23.66 45.58 12.71
CA ASN A 50 24.24 45.49 14.04
C ASN A 50 23.20 45.30 15.17
N GLY A 51 23.47 44.33 16.05
CA GLY A 51 22.78 44.17 17.32
C GLY A 51 23.58 43.25 18.23
N VAL A 52 24.01 43.78 19.37
CA VAL A 52 24.86 43.14 20.39
C VAL A 52 24.28 41.78 20.82
N VAL A 53 24.92 40.69 20.40
CA VAL A 53 24.60 39.32 20.84
C VAL A 53 25.27 39.08 22.19
N ARG A 54 24.49 39.11 23.28
CA ARG A 54 24.89 38.48 24.54
C ARG A 54 24.82 36.97 24.37
N ASN A 55 25.97 36.34 24.16
CA ASN A 55 26.14 34.89 24.29
C ASN A 55 25.97 34.48 25.75
N GLY A 56 24.73 34.20 26.16
CA GLY A 56 24.46 33.39 27.35
C GLY A 56 24.50 31.90 26.98
N PRO A 57 25.02 31.01 27.85
CA PRO A 57 24.98 29.58 27.59
C PRO A 57 23.53 29.11 27.42
N LYS A 58 23.27 28.23 26.44
CA LYS A 58 22.00 27.50 26.32
C LYS A 58 21.75 26.80 27.66
N ALA A 59 20.84 27.33 28.47
CA ALA A 59 20.48 26.70 29.73
C ALA A 59 19.87 25.32 29.44
N GLU A 60 20.52 24.26 29.91
CA GLU A 60 19.98 22.91 29.94
C GLU A 60 18.71 22.90 30.81
N VAL A 61 17.55 22.77 30.16
CA VAL A 61 16.27 22.62 30.87
C VAL A 61 16.23 21.21 31.44
N ARG A 62 16.43 21.09 32.75
CA ARG A 62 16.46 19.81 33.50
C ARG A 62 15.11 19.09 33.40
N ALA A 63 15.11 17.75 33.30
CA ALA A 63 13.88 17.00 33.13
C ALA A 63 12.88 17.21 34.28
N SER A 64 11.63 17.51 33.93
CA SER A 64 10.52 17.71 34.86
C SER A 64 10.19 16.43 35.64
N ALA A 65 9.62 16.57 36.84
CA ALA A 65 9.11 15.43 37.61
C ALA A 65 8.09 14.60 36.81
N TRP A 66 7.33 15.26 35.92
CA TRP A 66 6.42 14.57 35.00
C TRP A 66 7.18 13.76 33.94
N GLU A 67 8.24 14.31 33.33
CA GLU A 67 9.07 13.63 32.32
C GLU A 67 9.73 12.38 32.90
N LYS A 68 10.29 12.48 34.11
CA LYS A 68 10.87 11.34 34.81
C LYS A 68 9.82 10.25 35.10
N LYS A 69 8.61 10.63 35.48
CA LYS A 69 7.51 9.71 35.77
C LYS A 69 7.03 8.97 34.52
N ILE A 70 6.85 9.68 33.39
CA ILE A 70 6.44 9.05 32.13
C ILE A 70 7.56 8.15 31.56
N LEU A 71 8.83 8.54 31.63
CA LEU A 71 9.95 7.71 31.17
C LEU A 71 10.08 6.41 31.97
N ALA A 72 9.92 6.47 33.31
CA ALA A 72 9.93 5.27 34.15
C ALA A 72 8.79 4.31 33.78
N ALA A 73 7.60 4.83 33.50
CA ALA A 73 6.47 4.05 33.06
C ALA A 73 6.67 3.46 31.65
N LEU A 74 7.22 4.23 30.70
CA LEU A 74 7.49 3.76 29.34
C LEU A 74 8.56 2.65 29.29
N ARG A 75 9.64 2.78 30.07
CA ARG A 75 10.67 1.74 30.19
C ARG A 75 10.07 0.41 30.67
N THR A 76 9.25 0.49 31.72
CA THR A 76 8.58 -0.69 32.28
C THR A 76 7.59 -1.29 31.27
N TYR A 77 6.78 -0.45 30.61
CA TYR A 77 5.85 -0.91 29.59
C TYR A 77 6.58 -1.63 28.45
N LYS A 78 7.66 -1.04 27.91
CA LYS A 78 8.47 -1.66 26.85
C LYS A 78 9.05 -3.01 27.28
N GLN A 79 9.52 -3.11 28.52
CA GLN A 79 10.06 -4.36 29.04
C GLN A 79 8.99 -5.47 29.15
N LEU A 80 7.75 -5.12 29.51
CA LEU A 80 6.67 -6.08 29.70
C LEU A 80 5.97 -6.46 28.38
N ASN A 81 5.79 -5.49 27.48
CA ASN A 81 5.01 -5.65 26.27
C ASN A 81 5.86 -5.83 25.01
N GLY A 82 7.14 -5.43 25.04
CA GLY A 82 8.04 -5.46 23.88
C GLY A 82 7.87 -4.28 22.92
N ASP A 83 6.82 -3.47 23.07
CA ASP A 83 6.54 -2.29 22.25
C ASP A 83 6.14 -1.07 23.10
N LEU A 84 5.93 0.09 22.45
CA LEU A 84 5.47 1.33 23.06
C LEU A 84 4.09 1.77 22.54
N LEU A 85 3.29 0.82 22.06
CA LEU A 85 1.94 1.03 21.55
C LEU A 85 0.93 1.03 22.70
N VAL A 86 1.09 1.99 23.62
CA VAL A 86 0.24 2.12 24.80
C VAL A 86 -1.20 2.48 24.40
N LEU A 87 -2.17 1.66 24.85
CA LEU A 87 -3.60 1.95 24.66
C LEU A 87 -4.01 3.22 25.40
N ARG A 88 -4.89 4.02 24.79
CA ARG A 88 -5.39 5.30 25.37
C ARG A 88 -5.87 5.20 26.81
N ARG A 89 -6.51 4.07 27.18
CA ARG A 89 -7.10 3.85 28.50
C ARG A 89 -6.17 3.17 29.49
N PHE A 90 -4.95 2.83 29.08
CA PHE A 90 -4.01 2.12 29.93
C PHE A 90 -3.56 3.02 31.09
N ALA A 91 -3.86 2.56 32.31
CA ALA A 91 -3.35 3.11 33.54
C ALA A 91 -2.43 2.07 34.19
N VAL A 92 -1.33 2.53 34.76
CA VAL A 92 -0.39 1.66 35.46
C VAL A 92 -1.10 0.99 36.64
N PRO A 93 -1.08 -0.35 36.74
CA PRO A 93 -1.70 -1.08 37.84
C PRO A 93 -1.10 -0.66 39.20
N SER A 94 -1.97 -0.38 40.17
CA SER A 94 -1.54 -0.11 41.54
C SER A 94 -1.18 -1.42 42.25
N GLY A 95 -0.06 -1.43 42.98
CA GLY A 95 0.37 -2.60 43.75
C GLY A 95 1.14 -3.65 42.96
N ASP A 96 1.37 -3.45 41.66
CA ASP A 96 2.22 -4.34 40.86
C ASP A 96 3.70 -3.97 41.05
N ALA A 97 4.46 -4.87 41.66
CA ALA A 97 5.88 -4.67 41.97
C ALA A 97 6.78 -4.51 40.74
N ARG A 98 6.30 -4.92 39.54
CA ARG A 98 7.02 -4.69 38.28
C ARG A 98 7.04 -3.21 37.89
N TRP A 99 6.09 -2.44 38.39
CA TRP A 99 5.97 -1.01 38.13
C TRP A 99 6.58 -0.21 39.27
N PRO A 100 7.39 0.82 38.98
CA PRO A 100 7.85 1.76 40.01
C PRO A 100 6.65 2.39 40.72
N SER A 101 6.64 2.40 42.05
CA SER A 101 5.52 2.89 42.86
C SER A 101 5.08 4.32 42.51
N VAL A 102 6.03 5.16 42.10
CA VAL A 102 5.76 6.53 41.61
C VAL A 102 4.87 6.58 40.37
N THR A 103 4.80 5.49 39.61
CA THR A 103 4.00 5.39 38.38
C THR A 103 2.63 4.75 38.62
N TRP A 104 2.34 4.18 39.79
CA TRP A 104 1.05 3.54 40.07
C TRP A 104 -0.13 4.51 39.89
N GLY A 105 -1.20 4.03 39.25
CA GLY A 105 -2.38 4.83 38.90
C GLY A 105 -2.14 5.89 37.82
N PHE A 106 -0.92 6.02 37.28
CA PHE A 106 -0.63 6.96 36.22
C PHE A 106 -1.29 6.53 34.91
N ASN A 107 -2.10 7.41 34.33
CA ASN A 107 -2.71 7.19 33.02
C ASN A 107 -1.67 7.37 31.92
N LEU A 108 -0.84 6.35 31.73
CA LEU A 108 0.23 6.33 30.74
C LEU A 108 -0.33 6.46 29.32
N GLY A 109 -1.50 5.87 29.04
CA GLY A 109 -2.15 5.97 27.72
C GLY A 109 -2.48 7.41 27.32
N LYS A 110 -3.09 8.19 28.23
CA LYS A 110 -3.34 9.62 28.02
C LYS A 110 -2.03 10.40 27.92
N ALA A 111 -1.05 10.09 28.76
CA ALA A 111 0.24 10.78 28.77
C ALA A 111 1.02 10.58 27.45
N VAL A 112 0.97 9.39 26.87
CA VAL A 112 1.55 9.07 25.55
C VAL A 112 0.87 9.85 24.43
N ILE A 113 -0.47 9.95 24.45
CA ILE A 113 -1.20 10.76 23.47
C ILE A 113 -0.82 12.23 23.58
N ASP A 114 -0.79 12.75 24.81
CA ASP A 114 -0.35 14.12 25.09
C ASP A 114 1.09 14.35 24.62
N LEU A 115 1.99 13.38 24.78
CA LEU A 115 3.37 13.47 24.32
C LEU A 115 3.46 13.56 22.79
N ARG A 116 2.65 12.76 22.08
CA ARG A 116 2.58 12.76 20.61
C ARG A 116 1.99 14.05 20.03
N THR A 117 1.04 14.67 20.73
CA THR A 117 0.41 15.92 20.26
C THR A 117 1.23 17.15 20.65
N LYS A 118 1.75 17.19 21.88
CA LYS A 118 2.44 18.37 22.42
C LYS A 118 3.88 18.53 21.92
N SER A 119 4.55 17.49 21.40
CA SER A 119 5.92 17.66 20.86
C SER A 119 5.97 18.60 19.65
N LYS A 120 4.83 18.86 19.00
CA LYS A 120 4.74 19.83 17.89
C LYS A 120 4.70 21.29 18.36
N ASP A 121 4.18 21.55 19.57
CA ASP A 121 3.91 22.91 20.08
C ASP A 121 4.73 23.31 21.32
N LYS A 122 5.26 22.35 22.09
CA LYS A 122 6.10 22.59 23.27
C LYS A 122 7.41 21.83 23.14
N ARG A 123 8.53 22.55 23.30
CA ARG A 123 9.88 21.94 23.41
C ARG A 123 9.91 21.05 24.65
N LEU A 124 10.15 19.75 24.43
CA LEU A 124 10.52 18.80 25.46
C LEU A 124 11.93 19.16 25.97
N SER A 125 12.31 18.68 27.15
CA SER A 125 13.71 18.78 27.58
C SER A 125 14.60 17.93 26.67
N THR A 126 15.85 18.35 26.44
CA THR A 126 16.82 17.59 25.65
C THR A 126 17.02 16.17 26.21
N GLU A 127 17.04 16.04 27.55
CA GLU A 127 17.13 14.75 28.25
C GLU A 127 15.94 13.84 27.91
N MET A 128 14.71 14.39 27.84
CA MET A 128 13.53 13.63 27.45
C MET A 128 13.60 13.18 25.99
N GLU A 129 14.04 14.04 25.07
CA GLU A 129 14.17 13.70 23.64
C GLU A 129 15.16 12.56 23.42
N GLU A 130 16.35 12.63 24.02
CA GLU A 130 17.36 11.58 23.94
C GLU A 130 16.86 10.25 24.52
N GLU A 131 16.16 10.28 25.66
CA GLU A 131 15.63 9.06 26.26
C GLU A 131 14.49 8.46 25.44
N LEU A 132 13.63 9.29 24.83
CA LEU A 132 12.60 8.81 23.91
C LEU A 132 13.20 8.22 22.63
N GLU A 133 14.29 8.79 22.10
CA GLU A 133 15.03 8.23 20.96
C GLU A 133 15.64 6.87 21.32
N LYS A 134 16.32 6.75 22.47
CA LYS A 134 16.86 5.46 22.97
C LYS A 134 15.77 4.41 23.16
N LEU A 135 14.58 4.84 23.55
CA LEU A 135 13.42 3.98 23.71
C LEU A 135 12.74 3.62 22.39
N ASP A 136 13.19 4.15 21.25
CA ASP A 136 12.53 4.01 19.94
C ASP A 136 11.05 4.39 20.03
N PHE A 137 10.78 5.53 20.70
CA PHE A 137 9.42 5.99 20.94
C PHE A 137 8.75 6.46 19.65
N VAL A 138 7.58 5.88 19.37
CA VAL A 138 6.79 6.21 18.19
C VAL A 138 5.98 7.48 18.42
N PHE A 139 6.47 8.60 17.87
CA PHE A 139 5.75 9.87 17.85
C PHE A 139 4.59 9.87 16.86
N ASP A 140 4.87 9.50 15.60
CA ASP A 140 3.86 9.41 14.57
C ASP A 140 3.35 7.97 14.46
N PHE A 141 2.23 7.70 15.13
CA PHE A 141 1.57 6.40 15.08
C PHE A 141 1.09 6.04 13.67
N TYR A 142 0.68 7.01 12.85
CA TYR A 142 0.25 6.76 11.48
C TYR A 142 1.43 6.38 10.60
N GLN A 143 2.56 7.09 10.73
CA GLN A 143 3.80 6.73 10.04
C GLN A 143 4.31 5.36 10.46
N PHE A 144 4.33 5.06 11.76
CA PHE A 144 4.72 3.73 12.24
C PHE A 144 3.80 2.62 11.71
N LYS A 145 2.48 2.83 11.77
CA LYS A 145 1.52 1.86 11.26
C LYS A 145 1.68 1.68 9.76
N TRP A 146 1.93 2.76 9.04
CA TRP A 146 2.24 2.70 7.61
C TRP A 146 3.49 1.86 7.34
N ASP A 147 4.64 2.23 7.91
CA ASP A 147 5.92 1.60 7.60
C ASP A 147 5.97 0.13 8.07
N ARG A 148 5.58 -0.11 9.33
CA ARG A 148 5.77 -1.40 10.00
C ARG A 148 4.65 -2.41 9.74
N ILE A 149 3.45 -1.94 9.41
CA ILE A 149 2.29 -2.81 9.24
C ILE A 149 1.83 -2.79 7.78
N ILE A 150 1.39 -1.63 7.27
CA ILE A 150 0.71 -1.56 5.98
C ILE A 150 1.68 -1.80 4.83
N LEU A 151 2.74 -1.02 4.73
CA LEU A 151 3.72 -1.08 3.66
C LEU A 151 4.53 -2.38 3.74
N SER A 152 4.90 -2.81 4.95
CA SER A 152 5.56 -4.10 5.16
C SER A 152 4.69 -5.28 4.71
N ALA A 153 3.40 -5.30 5.04
CA ALA A 153 2.49 -6.35 4.57
C ALA A 153 2.25 -6.25 3.06
N LEU A 154 2.14 -5.04 2.50
CA LEU A 154 1.94 -4.84 1.07
C LEU A 154 3.15 -5.33 0.25
N ARG A 155 4.38 -5.09 0.74
CA ARG A 155 5.62 -5.60 0.13
C ARG A 155 5.62 -7.12 0.08
N GLU A 156 5.26 -7.78 1.19
CA GLU A 156 5.20 -9.25 1.21
C GLU A 156 4.08 -9.79 0.33
N PHE A 157 2.92 -9.13 0.31
CA PHE A 157 1.85 -9.49 -0.61
C PHE A 157 2.36 -9.42 -2.06
N TYR A 158 3.02 -8.33 -2.43
CA TYR A 158 3.61 -8.17 -3.75
C TYR A 158 4.66 -9.24 -4.06
N ARG A 159 5.54 -9.57 -3.10
CA ARG A 159 6.55 -10.62 -3.27
C ARG A 159 5.94 -12.00 -3.50
N VAL A 160 4.87 -12.34 -2.78
CA VAL A 160 4.23 -13.66 -2.85
C VAL A 160 3.30 -13.78 -4.06
N HIS A 161 2.58 -12.73 -4.42
CA HIS A 161 1.54 -12.77 -5.46
C HIS A 161 1.96 -12.12 -6.78
N GLY A 162 3.04 -11.34 -6.81
CA GLY A 162 3.51 -10.60 -7.99
C GLY A 162 2.66 -9.38 -8.37
N HIS A 163 1.66 -9.03 -7.55
CA HIS A 163 0.77 -7.89 -7.78
C HIS A 163 0.33 -7.28 -6.44
N THR A 164 -0.29 -6.10 -6.47
CA THR A 164 -0.79 -5.40 -5.28
C THR A 164 -2.32 -5.29 -5.21
N ASP A 165 -3.02 -6.04 -6.07
CA ASP A 165 -4.48 -6.16 -6.06
C ASP A 165 -4.97 -7.08 -4.93
N VAL A 166 -4.88 -6.55 -3.71
CA VAL A 166 -5.31 -7.23 -2.48
C VAL A 166 -6.85 -7.27 -2.41
N HIS A 167 -7.42 -8.45 -2.25
CA HIS A 167 -8.87 -8.61 -2.05
C HIS A 167 -9.32 -7.95 -0.73
N GLU A 168 -10.49 -7.30 -0.70
CA GLU A 168 -10.97 -6.54 0.47
C GLU A 168 -11.00 -7.37 1.77
N SER A 169 -11.42 -8.64 1.68
CA SER A 169 -11.49 -9.55 2.83
C SER A 169 -10.15 -10.15 3.24
N PHE A 170 -9.04 -9.80 2.58
CA PHE A 170 -7.74 -10.38 2.85
C PHE A 170 -7.23 -9.97 4.24
N ILE A 171 -6.87 -10.98 5.02
CA ILE A 171 -6.27 -10.86 6.34
C ILE A 171 -4.91 -11.55 6.28
N VAL A 172 -3.87 -10.87 6.77
CA VAL A 172 -2.53 -11.44 6.82
C VAL A 172 -2.55 -12.74 7.64
N PRO A 173 -2.04 -13.87 7.10
CA PRO A 173 -2.01 -15.14 7.81
C PRO A 173 -1.24 -15.06 9.13
N ILE A 174 -1.82 -15.61 10.20
CA ILE A 174 -1.17 -15.71 11.51
C ILE A 174 -0.23 -16.92 11.51
N GLY A 175 0.98 -16.75 12.04
CA GLY A 175 1.94 -17.85 12.18
C GLY A 175 2.76 -18.15 10.91
N ASN A 176 2.53 -17.41 9.82
CA ASN A 176 3.28 -17.61 8.57
C ASN A 176 4.55 -16.75 8.59
N GLU A 177 5.71 -17.42 8.56
CA GLU A 177 7.04 -16.78 8.60
C GLU A 177 7.34 -15.91 7.38
N ALA A 178 6.64 -16.11 6.25
CA ALA A 178 6.75 -15.24 5.09
C ALA A 178 6.23 -13.81 5.36
N TRP A 179 5.49 -13.61 6.46
CA TRP A 179 4.92 -12.32 6.83
C TRP A 179 5.55 -11.79 8.13
N PRO A 180 5.90 -10.49 8.21
CA PRO A 180 6.37 -9.90 9.45
C PRO A 180 5.38 -10.11 10.58
N LYS A 181 5.85 -10.52 11.76
CA LYS A 181 4.99 -10.83 12.91
C LYS A 181 4.00 -9.72 13.28
N LEU A 182 4.42 -8.46 13.14
CA LEU A 182 3.58 -7.28 13.40
C LEU A 182 2.39 -7.15 12.44
N THR A 183 2.43 -7.84 11.30
CA THR A 183 1.38 -7.80 10.29
C THR A 183 0.35 -8.91 10.47
N TRP A 184 0.64 -9.95 11.25
CA TRP A 184 -0.24 -11.11 11.41
C TRP A 184 -1.65 -10.72 11.91
N GLY A 185 -2.68 -11.24 11.25
CA GLY A 185 -4.07 -10.92 11.55
C GLY A 185 -4.52 -9.52 11.09
N TYR A 186 -3.65 -8.74 10.45
CA TYR A 186 -4.02 -7.42 9.96
C TYR A 186 -4.95 -7.51 8.75
N ARG A 187 -6.05 -6.74 8.77
CA ARG A 187 -7.00 -6.60 7.66
C ARG A 187 -6.42 -5.70 6.56
N LEU A 188 -5.39 -6.22 5.87
CA LEU A 188 -4.68 -5.50 4.82
C LEU A 188 -5.62 -5.16 3.65
N GLY A 189 -6.51 -6.08 3.26
CA GLY A 189 -7.45 -5.87 2.15
C GLY A 189 -8.31 -4.63 2.33
N HIS A 190 -9.05 -4.56 3.44
CA HIS A 190 -9.87 -3.39 3.78
C HIS A 190 -9.03 -2.10 3.84
N THR A 191 -7.82 -2.16 4.42
CA THR A 191 -6.95 -0.98 4.49
C THR A 191 -6.54 -0.50 3.09
N VAL A 192 -6.14 -1.42 2.22
CA VAL A 192 -5.79 -1.12 0.83
C VAL A 192 -6.97 -0.48 0.10
N VAL A 193 -8.18 -1.00 0.27
CA VAL A 193 -9.39 -0.38 -0.31
C VAL A 193 -9.57 1.06 0.18
N THR A 194 -9.49 1.31 1.50
CA THR A 194 -9.60 2.69 2.04
C THR A 194 -8.51 3.65 1.52
N ILE A 195 -7.28 3.14 1.30
CA ILE A 195 -6.20 3.93 0.70
C ILE A 195 -6.54 4.29 -0.75
N ARG A 196 -7.08 3.33 -1.53
CA ARG A 196 -7.46 3.54 -2.94
C ARG A 196 -8.59 4.55 -3.09
N HIS A 197 -9.52 4.58 -2.14
CA HIS A 197 -10.58 5.59 -2.08
C HIS A 197 -10.09 6.95 -1.55
N GLN A 198 -8.79 7.09 -1.25
CA GLN A 198 -8.17 8.32 -0.72
C GLN A 198 -8.77 8.76 0.64
N GLU A 199 -9.34 7.81 1.39
CA GLU A 199 -9.99 8.07 2.68
C GLU A 199 -8.99 8.03 3.85
N ALA A 200 -7.79 7.49 3.64
CA ALA A 200 -6.77 7.33 4.67
C ALA A 200 -5.33 7.38 4.12
N TYR A 201 -4.39 7.75 4.99
CA TYR A 201 -2.94 7.71 4.75
C TYR A 201 -2.43 8.51 3.55
N SER A 202 -3.13 9.57 3.12
CA SER A 202 -2.75 10.38 1.95
C SER A 202 -1.32 10.95 2.05
N THR A 203 -0.91 11.44 3.22
CA THR A 203 0.46 11.90 3.47
C THR A 203 1.48 10.78 3.30
N GLN A 204 1.22 9.60 3.86
CA GLN A 204 2.14 8.46 3.79
C GLN A 204 2.23 7.89 2.36
N VAL A 205 1.11 7.84 1.63
CA VAL A 205 1.08 7.48 0.20
C VAL A 205 1.97 8.43 -0.60
N ALA A 206 1.84 9.75 -0.39
CA ALA A 206 2.67 10.73 -1.06
C ALA A 206 4.16 10.56 -0.74
N MET A 207 4.50 10.27 0.53
CA MET A 207 5.88 10.02 0.97
C MET A 207 6.46 8.72 0.40
N SER A 208 5.64 7.69 0.18
CA SER A 208 6.06 6.38 -0.35
C SER A 208 5.77 6.19 -1.84
N LYS A 209 5.48 7.28 -2.56
CA LYS A 209 5.00 7.25 -3.95
C LYS A 209 5.87 6.39 -4.87
N GLU A 210 7.18 6.63 -4.88
CA GLU A 210 8.12 5.93 -5.77
C GLU A 210 8.12 4.41 -5.55
N GLU A 211 7.95 3.96 -4.31
CA GLU A 211 7.89 2.55 -3.98
C GLU A 211 6.56 1.92 -4.35
N LEU A 212 5.45 2.64 -4.12
CA LEU A 212 4.12 2.22 -4.53
C LEU A 212 4.03 2.09 -6.06
N ASP A 213 4.59 3.05 -6.79
CA ASP A 213 4.67 3.02 -8.26
C ASP A 213 5.46 1.80 -8.74
N ARG A 214 6.61 1.50 -8.10
CA ARG A 214 7.43 0.33 -8.44
C ARG A 214 6.69 -1.00 -8.23
N MET A 215 5.85 -1.10 -7.20
CA MET A 215 5.02 -2.28 -6.95
C MET A 215 3.72 -2.29 -7.79
N GLY A 216 3.50 -1.29 -8.63
CA GLY A 216 2.27 -1.15 -9.41
C GLY A 216 1.02 -0.96 -8.55
N PHE A 217 1.16 -0.39 -7.35
CA PHE A 217 0.03 -0.08 -6.50
C PHE A 217 -0.78 1.05 -7.12
N CYS A 218 -2.06 0.81 -7.37
CA CYS A 218 -2.94 1.83 -7.94
C CYS A 218 -3.64 2.58 -6.81
N TYR A 219 -3.38 3.88 -6.68
CA TYR A 219 -3.89 4.75 -5.60
C TYR A 219 -4.50 6.06 -6.14
N ASP A 220 -4.42 6.26 -7.44
CA ASP A 220 -4.86 7.42 -8.20
C ASP A 220 -6.26 7.24 -8.81
N MET A 221 -6.70 5.99 -8.99
CA MET A 221 -8.00 5.65 -9.55
C MET A 221 -8.56 4.34 -9.01
N SER A 222 -9.80 4.01 -9.40
CA SER A 222 -10.44 2.75 -9.05
C SER A 222 -9.86 1.58 -9.85
N ILE A 223 -9.88 0.37 -9.28
CA ILE A 223 -9.47 -0.85 -10.00
C ILE A 223 -10.24 -1.04 -11.32
N PRO A 224 -11.58 -0.83 -11.38
CA PRO A 224 -12.29 -0.90 -12.65
C PRO A 224 -11.79 0.10 -13.70
N GLU A 225 -11.48 1.33 -13.29
CA GLU A 225 -10.98 2.36 -14.22
C GLU A 225 -9.60 2.02 -14.79
N ARG A 226 -8.69 1.57 -13.92
CA ARG A 226 -7.35 1.10 -14.31
C ARG A 226 -7.46 -0.10 -15.26
N ASP A 227 -8.19 -1.13 -14.86
CA ASP A 227 -8.31 -2.36 -15.67
C ASP A 227 -8.99 -2.07 -17.02
N TRP A 228 -9.97 -1.16 -17.06
CA TRP A 228 -10.60 -0.77 -18.29
C TRP A 228 -9.61 -0.12 -19.26
N THR A 229 -8.89 0.90 -18.77
CA THR A 229 -7.97 1.72 -19.55
C THR A 229 -6.73 0.95 -19.99
N GLU A 230 -6.16 0.15 -19.10
CA GLU A 230 -4.88 -0.51 -19.32
C GLU A 230 -4.99 -1.91 -19.93
N LYS A 231 -6.15 -2.57 -19.77
CA LYS A 231 -6.31 -3.98 -20.17
C LYS A 231 -7.46 -4.18 -21.13
N ILE A 232 -8.69 -3.84 -20.73
CA ILE A 232 -9.91 -4.19 -21.48
C ILE A 232 -9.94 -3.47 -22.84
N LEU A 233 -9.91 -2.15 -22.83
CA LEU A 233 -10.12 -1.36 -24.04
C LEU A 233 -8.99 -1.57 -25.06
N PRO A 234 -7.69 -1.56 -24.69
CA PRO A 234 -6.62 -1.88 -25.62
C PRO A 234 -6.71 -3.33 -26.14
N SER A 235 -7.13 -4.29 -25.31
CA SER A 235 -7.32 -5.67 -25.77
C SER A 235 -8.45 -5.80 -26.80
N PHE A 236 -9.51 -4.99 -26.71
CA PHE A 236 -10.56 -4.98 -27.74
C PHE A 236 -10.04 -4.42 -29.08
N GLN A 237 -9.21 -3.39 -29.03
CA GLN A 237 -8.58 -2.81 -30.21
C GLN A 237 -7.67 -3.83 -30.91
N VAL A 238 -6.81 -4.51 -30.14
CA VAL A 238 -5.94 -5.57 -30.65
C VAL A 238 -6.76 -6.74 -31.20
N TYR A 239 -7.79 -7.20 -30.48
CA TYR A 239 -8.65 -8.28 -30.95
C TYR A 239 -9.26 -7.96 -32.33
N ARG A 240 -9.79 -6.74 -32.51
CA ARG A 240 -10.34 -6.31 -33.80
C ARG A 240 -9.27 -6.28 -34.90
N GLN A 241 -8.06 -5.83 -34.59
CA GLN A 241 -6.96 -5.79 -35.57
C GLN A 241 -6.57 -7.20 -36.04
N GLU A 242 -6.49 -8.15 -35.11
CA GLU A 242 -6.08 -9.54 -35.40
C GLU A 242 -7.18 -10.37 -36.08
N PHE A 243 -8.44 -10.19 -35.69
CA PHE A 243 -9.54 -11.06 -36.11
C PHE A 243 -10.55 -10.39 -37.07
N GLY A 244 -10.47 -9.07 -37.26
CA GLY A 244 -11.35 -8.30 -38.13
C GLY A 244 -12.73 -7.98 -37.55
N ASP A 245 -13.19 -8.75 -36.55
CA ASP A 245 -14.39 -8.52 -35.76
C ASP A 245 -14.08 -8.37 -34.26
N CYS A 246 -15.08 -7.99 -33.45
CA CYS A 246 -14.97 -7.94 -32.00
C CYS A 246 -15.96 -8.92 -31.33
N ILE A 247 -16.07 -10.14 -31.89
CA ILE A 247 -16.87 -11.25 -31.37
C ILE A 247 -15.97 -12.12 -30.50
N ILE A 248 -15.66 -11.62 -29.31
CA ILE A 248 -14.74 -12.29 -28.39
C ILE A 248 -15.40 -13.55 -27.78
N PRO A 249 -14.82 -14.76 -27.96
CA PRO A 249 -15.32 -15.99 -27.36
C PRO A 249 -15.24 -15.98 -25.84
N PHE A 250 -16.17 -16.64 -25.16
CA PHE A 250 -16.22 -16.68 -23.69
C PHE A 250 -14.93 -17.19 -23.02
N LEU A 251 -14.28 -18.19 -23.62
CA LEU A 251 -13.03 -18.77 -23.11
C LEU A 251 -11.77 -18.09 -23.64
N PHE A 252 -11.90 -16.97 -24.36
CA PHE A 252 -10.74 -16.27 -24.89
C PHE A 252 -9.88 -15.71 -23.76
N ILE A 253 -8.59 -16.02 -23.83
CA ILE A 253 -7.54 -15.56 -22.93
C ILE A 253 -6.57 -14.74 -23.77
N VAL A 254 -6.20 -13.56 -23.28
CA VAL A 254 -5.25 -12.67 -23.95
C VAL A 254 -3.89 -13.38 -24.05
N PRO A 255 -3.34 -13.57 -25.26
CA PRO A 255 -2.01 -14.13 -25.47
C PRO A 255 -0.92 -13.28 -24.81
N SER A 256 0.10 -13.94 -24.26
CA SER A 256 1.27 -13.29 -23.65
C SER A 256 2.33 -12.89 -24.69
N LEU A 257 1.91 -12.19 -25.75
CA LEU A 257 2.79 -11.78 -26.85
C LEU A 257 2.31 -10.50 -27.54
N PRO A 258 3.20 -9.71 -28.18
CA PRO A 258 2.81 -8.57 -28.98
C PRO A 258 1.89 -8.95 -30.15
N PRO A 259 0.87 -8.15 -30.53
CA PRO A 259 0.64 -6.76 -30.08
C PRO A 259 -0.26 -6.63 -28.83
N TRP A 260 -0.58 -7.72 -28.13
CA TRP A 260 -1.46 -7.66 -26.96
C TRP A 260 -0.83 -6.85 -25.81
N PRO A 261 -1.63 -6.04 -25.09
CA PRO A 261 -1.11 -5.23 -23.99
C PRO A 261 -0.58 -6.13 -22.87
N GLU A 262 0.67 -5.91 -22.45
CA GLU A 262 1.36 -6.76 -21.47
C GLU A 262 0.57 -6.91 -20.15
N LYS A 263 -0.06 -5.81 -19.71
CA LYS A 263 -0.89 -5.79 -18.50
C LYS A 263 -2.14 -6.67 -18.59
N ALA A 264 -2.57 -7.06 -19.79
CA ALA A 264 -3.69 -7.95 -20.00
C ALA A 264 -3.27 -9.39 -20.30
N TRP A 265 -1.98 -9.71 -20.42
CA TRP A 265 -1.52 -11.07 -20.72
C TRP A 265 -2.07 -12.10 -19.73
N GLY A 266 -2.62 -13.20 -20.25
CA GLY A 266 -3.28 -14.24 -19.45
C GLY A 266 -4.67 -13.86 -18.91
N MET A 267 -5.16 -12.64 -19.17
CA MET A 267 -6.50 -12.21 -18.77
C MET A 267 -7.57 -12.99 -19.52
N LYS A 268 -8.57 -13.50 -18.79
CA LYS A 268 -9.79 -14.12 -19.35
C LYS A 268 -10.73 -13.05 -19.92
N LEU A 269 -10.30 -12.37 -20.98
CA LEU A 269 -11.02 -11.28 -21.61
C LEU A 269 -12.44 -11.70 -22.04
N GLY A 270 -12.63 -12.94 -22.52
CA GLY A 270 -13.95 -13.46 -22.86
C GLY A 270 -14.94 -13.48 -21.70
N THR A 271 -14.47 -13.79 -20.49
CA THR A 271 -15.28 -13.75 -19.27
C THR A 271 -15.62 -12.31 -18.88
N ALA A 272 -14.66 -11.39 -19.00
CA ALA A 272 -14.90 -9.97 -18.74
C ALA A 272 -15.96 -9.39 -19.70
N VAL A 273 -15.85 -9.68 -21.00
CA VAL A 273 -16.84 -9.30 -22.03
C VAL A 273 -18.23 -9.82 -21.67
N SER A 274 -18.34 -11.06 -21.21
CA SER A 274 -19.63 -11.62 -20.79
C SER A 274 -20.26 -10.86 -19.63
N LYS A 275 -19.47 -10.44 -18.64
CA LYS A 275 -19.95 -9.65 -17.49
C LYS A 275 -20.32 -8.22 -17.90
N ILE A 276 -19.56 -7.61 -18.81
CA ILE A 276 -19.85 -6.31 -19.42
C ILE A 276 -21.21 -6.36 -20.13
N ARG A 277 -21.44 -7.38 -20.97
CA ARG A 277 -22.72 -7.55 -21.70
C ARG A 277 -23.91 -7.77 -20.76
N ALA A 278 -23.70 -8.48 -19.65
CA ALA A 278 -24.72 -8.68 -18.63
C ALA A 278 -24.96 -7.43 -17.74
N GLY A 279 -24.16 -6.37 -17.90
CA GLY A 279 -24.24 -5.17 -17.08
C GLY A 279 -23.75 -5.35 -15.63
N PHE A 280 -23.01 -6.43 -15.33
CA PHE A 280 -22.55 -6.71 -13.96
C PHE A 280 -21.28 -5.93 -13.57
N THR A 281 -20.52 -5.44 -14.54
CA THR A 281 -19.22 -4.80 -14.31
C THR A 281 -18.97 -3.70 -15.33
N TYR A 282 -18.17 -2.70 -14.95
CA TYR A 282 -17.71 -1.62 -15.82
C TYR A 282 -18.82 -0.73 -16.41
N GLY A 283 -19.94 -0.55 -15.69
CA GLY A 283 -21.08 0.22 -16.19
C GLY A 283 -20.73 1.66 -16.56
N ASP A 284 -20.00 2.35 -15.68
CA ASP A 284 -19.57 3.74 -15.90
C ASP A 284 -18.61 3.84 -17.09
N GLN A 285 -17.66 2.91 -17.20
CA GLN A 285 -16.68 2.89 -18.29
C GLN A 285 -17.33 2.59 -19.64
N VAL A 286 -18.28 1.64 -19.67
CA VAL A 286 -19.08 1.32 -20.85
C VAL A 286 -19.91 2.51 -21.31
N ALA A 287 -20.51 3.25 -20.37
CA ALA A 287 -21.28 4.45 -20.69
C ALA A 287 -20.38 5.55 -21.25
N ARG A 288 -19.22 5.79 -20.62
CA ARG A 288 -18.22 6.79 -21.03
C ARG A 288 -17.64 6.50 -22.41
N ASP A 289 -17.28 5.24 -22.69
CA ASP A 289 -16.57 4.85 -23.91
C ASP A 289 -17.48 4.17 -24.95
N ARG A 290 -18.79 4.42 -24.88
CA ARG A 290 -19.78 3.77 -25.76
C ARG A 290 -19.46 3.93 -27.24
N GLU A 291 -19.08 5.13 -27.67
CA GLU A 291 -18.72 5.39 -29.07
C GLU A 291 -17.41 4.73 -29.48
N VAL A 292 -16.45 4.63 -28.56
CA VAL A 292 -15.21 3.88 -28.80
C VAL A 292 -15.54 2.40 -28.99
N LEU A 293 -16.38 1.82 -28.13
CA LEU A 293 -16.84 0.44 -28.26
C LEU A 293 -17.58 0.19 -29.59
N ASN A 294 -18.44 1.13 -30.01
CA ASN A 294 -19.12 1.05 -31.30
C ASN A 294 -18.13 1.09 -32.47
N SER A 295 -17.14 2.00 -32.43
CA SER A 295 -16.14 2.13 -33.51
C SER A 295 -15.23 0.90 -33.64
N VAL A 296 -14.90 0.24 -32.52
CA VAL A 296 -14.20 -1.06 -32.54
C VAL A 296 -15.14 -2.24 -32.88
N GLY A 297 -16.42 -1.99 -33.15
CA GLY A 297 -17.40 -3.00 -33.52
C GLY A 297 -17.72 -3.99 -32.39
N PHE A 298 -17.64 -3.52 -31.14
CA PHE A 298 -17.95 -4.34 -29.98
C PHE A 298 -19.37 -4.89 -30.07
N THR A 299 -19.48 -6.21 -30.10
CA THR A 299 -20.77 -6.87 -30.23
C THR A 299 -21.49 -6.92 -28.88
N TRP A 300 -22.59 -6.17 -28.75
CA TRP A 300 -23.43 -6.17 -27.54
C TRP A 300 -24.26 -7.46 -27.39
N ASN A 301 -24.74 -8.01 -28.51
CA ASN A 301 -25.51 -9.25 -28.53
C ASN A 301 -24.80 -10.32 -29.38
N ARG A 302 -24.24 -11.34 -28.71
CA ARG A 302 -23.51 -12.44 -29.38
C ARG A 302 -24.39 -13.24 -30.34
N HIS A 303 -25.67 -13.44 -30.01
CA HIS A 303 -26.57 -14.22 -30.86
C HIS A 303 -26.97 -13.45 -32.12
N ALA A 304 -27.11 -12.13 -32.05
CA ALA A 304 -27.43 -11.33 -33.24
C ALA A 304 -26.25 -11.20 -34.23
N ALA A 305 -25.01 -11.33 -33.77
CA ALA A 305 -23.82 -11.12 -34.59
C ALA A 305 -23.20 -12.39 -35.20
N VAL A 306 -23.47 -13.57 -34.63
CA VAL A 306 -22.94 -14.84 -35.16
C VAL A 306 -23.78 -15.38 -36.34
N TRP A 307 -25.01 -14.88 -36.51
CA TRP A 307 -25.97 -15.34 -37.53
C TRP A 307 -26.29 -14.31 -38.62
N ASN A 308 -25.53 -13.21 -38.68
CA ASN A 308 -25.49 -12.26 -39.80
C ASN A 308 -24.17 -12.43 -40.56
#